data_AF-X0VN19-F1
#
_entry.id   AF-X0VN19-F1
#
_cell.length_a   1.000
_cell.length_b   1.000
_cell.length_c   1.000
_cell.angle_alpha   90.00
_cell.angle_beta   90.00
_cell.angle_gamma   90.00
#
_symmetry.space_group_name_H-M   'P 1'
#
loop_
_entity.id
_entity.type
_entity.pdbx_description
1 polymer ?
#
loop_
_entity_poly.entity_id
_entity_poly.type
_entity_poly.pdbx_seq_one_letter_code
_entity_poly.pdbx_strand_id
1 'polypeptide(L)'
;PDTLKSMLQNAFNESESIIQNHIEWINNLPIDENEFAWALGQENFDKLLTLRKLPWDRETILKKARSVIKSSVERLRQIAKEIDPTKTLSEVLEDFWEQDLIPTFQEVFEYIRSEALRAKEFINSQNIMSLPEEKLIIVETPLYLIHTYPTAFYGKPPYYSRDKPGVYGVTPPQKINNFLKRSYTSLSNLLVHEAYPGHHLDFACNNKFAPPSRLLFSDIYRIDPFETIEGWAQYCEELMLKQGFHKDPIFAEMLTIASQLSSALKVILD
;
A
#
# COMPACT_ATOMS: atom_id res chain seq x y z
N PRO A 1 -37.12 -24.06 6.99
CA PRO A 1 -38.58 -23.91 6.79
C PRO A 1 -38.87 -23.23 5.45
N ASP A 2 -39.85 -23.71 4.68
CA ASP A 2 -40.15 -23.21 3.33
C ASP A 2 -40.51 -21.72 3.29
N THR A 3 -41.04 -21.19 4.40
CA THR A 3 -41.33 -19.77 4.59
C THR A 3 -40.07 -18.89 4.55
N LEU A 4 -38.99 -19.30 5.22
CA LEU A 4 -37.69 -18.60 5.20
C LEU A 4 -37.07 -18.63 3.79
N LYS A 5 -37.21 -19.74 3.07
CA LYS A 5 -36.72 -19.87 1.69
C LYS A 5 -37.48 -18.93 0.75
N SER A 6 -38.80 -18.84 0.88
CA SER A 6 -39.62 -17.91 0.09
C SER A 6 -39.32 -16.45 0.40
N MET A 7 -39.14 -16.09 1.68
CA MET A 7 -38.77 -14.73 2.06
C MET A 7 -37.40 -14.34 1.50
N LEU A 8 -36.41 -15.22 1.57
CA LEU A 8 -35.09 -14.97 1.01
C LEU A 8 -35.14 -14.83 -0.52
N GLN A 9 -35.91 -15.66 -1.21
CA GLN A 9 -36.08 -15.56 -2.66
C GLN A 9 -36.74 -14.23 -3.06
N ASN A 10 -37.74 -13.78 -2.31
CA ASN A 10 -38.39 -12.49 -2.58
C ASN A 10 -37.42 -11.33 -2.36
N ALA A 11 -36.66 -11.33 -1.26
CA ALA A 11 -35.66 -10.30 -0.99
C ALA A 11 -34.55 -10.28 -2.05
N PHE A 12 -34.13 -11.44 -2.55
CA PHE A 12 -33.18 -11.56 -3.65
C PHE A 12 -33.73 -10.92 -4.93
N ASN A 13 -34.95 -11.30 -5.34
CA ASN A 13 -35.59 -10.79 -6.55
C ASN A 13 -35.81 -9.26 -6.48
N GLU A 14 -36.22 -8.74 -5.31
CA GLU A 14 -36.38 -7.31 -5.09
C GLU A 14 -35.04 -6.57 -5.18
N SER A 15 -34.00 -7.11 -4.55
CA SER A 15 -32.64 -6.55 -4.61
C SER A 15 -32.09 -6.55 -6.04
N GLU A 16 -32.28 -7.65 -6.77
CA GLU A 16 -31.88 -7.76 -8.18
C GLU A 16 -32.59 -6.72 -9.04
N SER A 17 -33.90 -6.54 -8.88
CA SER A 17 -34.65 -5.51 -9.60
C SER A 17 -34.17 -4.10 -9.30
N ILE A 18 -33.91 -3.77 -8.02
CA ILE A 18 -33.40 -2.45 -7.63
C ILE A 18 -32.00 -2.21 -8.22
N ILE A 19 -31.11 -3.20 -8.17
CA ILE A 19 -29.76 -3.09 -8.74
C ILE A 19 -29.85 -2.88 -10.26
N GLN A 20 -30.69 -3.63 -10.98
CA GLN A 20 -30.87 -3.47 -12.42
C GLN A 20 -31.40 -2.08 -12.78
N ASN A 21 -32.41 -1.60 -12.05
CA ASN A 21 -32.95 -0.25 -12.25
C ASN A 21 -31.87 0.83 -11.99
N HIS A 22 -31.00 0.62 -11.01
CA HIS A 22 -29.90 1.56 -10.74
C HIS A 22 -28.83 1.53 -11.84
N ILE A 23 -28.50 0.35 -12.36
CA ILE A 23 -27.59 0.20 -13.52
C ILE A 23 -28.18 0.91 -14.75
N GLU A 24 -29.47 0.71 -15.03
CA GLU A 24 -30.16 1.41 -16.12
C GLU A 24 -30.13 2.92 -15.92
N TRP A 25 -30.34 3.39 -14.68
CA TRP A 25 -30.23 4.81 -14.36
C TRP A 25 -28.81 5.35 -14.61
N ILE A 26 -27.75 4.65 -14.16
CA ILE A 26 -26.35 5.02 -14.42
C ILE A 26 -26.07 5.09 -15.93
N ASN A 27 -26.53 4.09 -16.69
CA ASN A 27 -26.30 4.03 -18.14
C ASN A 27 -27.03 5.14 -18.91
N ASN A 28 -28.09 5.68 -18.33
CA ASN A 28 -28.86 6.80 -18.88
C ASN A 28 -28.40 8.17 -18.37
N LEU A 29 -27.39 8.24 -17.50
CA LEU A 29 -26.82 9.52 -17.09
C LEU A 29 -26.20 10.24 -18.29
N PRO A 30 -26.35 11.58 -18.38
CA PRO A 30 -25.70 12.35 -19.43
C PRO A 30 -24.19 12.18 -19.32
N ILE A 31 -23.55 11.90 -20.45
CA ILE A 31 -22.09 11.82 -20.55
C ILE A 31 -21.59 13.21 -20.96
N ASP A 32 -20.69 13.76 -20.17
CA ASP A 32 -19.93 14.94 -20.58
C ASP A 32 -18.77 14.47 -21.48
N GLU A 33 -18.82 14.86 -22.76
CA GLU A 33 -17.81 14.48 -23.76
C GLU A 33 -16.49 15.25 -23.59
N ASN A 34 -16.42 16.21 -22.66
CA ASN A 34 -15.17 16.90 -22.35
C ASN A 34 -14.16 15.95 -21.71
N GLU A 35 -12.97 15.85 -22.31
CA GLU A 35 -11.85 15.04 -21.82
C GLU A 35 -11.50 15.31 -20.35
N PHE A 36 -11.78 16.51 -19.85
CA PHE A 36 -11.49 16.95 -18.48
C PHE A 36 -12.74 17.11 -17.60
N ALA A 37 -13.89 16.55 -17.98
CA ALA A 37 -15.12 16.62 -17.18
C ALA A 37 -14.97 16.06 -15.75
N TRP A 38 -13.99 15.19 -15.54
CA TRP A 38 -13.63 14.61 -14.24
C TRP A 38 -12.73 15.51 -13.38
N ALA A 39 -12.10 16.54 -13.96
CA ALA A 39 -11.13 17.36 -13.25
C ALA A 39 -11.83 18.33 -12.28
N LEU A 40 -11.34 18.38 -11.04
CA LEU A 40 -11.88 19.27 -9.98
C LEU A 40 -11.76 20.76 -10.33
N GLY A 41 -10.78 21.12 -11.17
CA GLY A 41 -10.40 22.50 -11.44
C GLY A 41 -9.58 23.11 -10.31
N GLN A 42 -8.85 24.19 -10.60
CA GLN A 42 -7.84 24.77 -9.70
C GLN A 42 -8.43 25.20 -8.34
N GLU A 43 -9.58 25.88 -8.35
CA GLU A 43 -10.21 26.40 -7.13
C GLU A 43 -10.62 25.28 -6.17
N ASN A 44 -11.29 24.24 -6.67
CA ASN A 44 -11.71 23.12 -5.83
C ASN A 44 -10.51 22.28 -5.38
N PHE A 45 -9.47 22.16 -6.21
CA PHE A 45 -8.25 21.47 -5.84
C PHE A 45 -7.51 22.22 -4.71
N ASP A 46 -7.33 23.54 -4.81
CA ASP A 46 -6.74 24.35 -3.73
C ASP A 46 -7.54 24.26 -2.43
N LYS A 47 -8.88 24.27 -2.55
CA LYS A 47 -9.78 24.04 -1.43
C LYS A 47 -9.58 22.66 -0.82
N LEU A 48 -9.44 21.61 -1.65
CA LEU A 48 -9.16 20.25 -1.19
C LEU A 48 -7.83 20.19 -0.44
N LEU A 49 -6.75 20.77 -0.97
CA LEU A 49 -5.44 20.84 -0.29
C LEU A 49 -5.56 21.50 1.10
N THR A 50 -6.33 22.60 1.17
CA THR A 50 -6.61 23.31 2.42
C THR A 50 -7.42 22.47 3.42
N LEU A 51 -8.43 21.75 2.94
CA LEU A 51 -9.25 20.84 3.75
C LEU A 51 -8.43 19.66 4.27
N ARG A 52 -7.50 19.14 3.44
CA ARG A 52 -6.53 18.10 3.78
C ARG A 52 -5.40 18.58 4.69
N LYS A 53 -5.34 19.89 4.99
CA LYS A 53 -4.32 20.53 5.86
C LYS A 53 -2.90 20.32 5.36
N LEU A 54 -2.72 20.21 4.04
CA LEU A 54 -1.39 20.15 3.45
C LEU A 54 -0.71 21.52 3.57
N PRO A 55 0.58 21.57 3.92
CA PRO A 55 1.28 22.83 4.17
C PRO A 55 1.77 23.52 2.88
N TRP A 56 1.48 22.95 1.70
CA TRP A 56 1.98 23.40 0.42
C TRP A 56 0.85 23.63 -0.57
N ASP A 57 1.02 24.64 -1.43
CA ASP A 57 0.17 24.86 -2.59
C ASP A 57 0.51 23.90 -3.74
N ARG A 58 -0.35 23.88 -4.77
CA ARG A 58 -0.19 23.03 -5.96
C ARG A 58 1.14 23.23 -6.67
N GLU A 59 1.63 24.48 -6.77
CA GLU A 59 2.89 24.78 -7.47
C GLU A 59 4.09 24.23 -6.71
N THR A 60 4.09 24.36 -5.38
CA THR A 60 5.13 23.82 -4.50
C THR A 60 5.12 22.30 -4.51
N ILE A 61 3.95 21.67 -4.48
CA ILE A 61 3.79 20.22 -4.60
C ILE A 61 4.35 19.72 -5.93
N LEU A 62 3.97 20.34 -7.06
CA LEU A 62 4.48 19.99 -8.38
C LEU A 62 6.00 20.17 -8.48
N LYS A 63 6.54 21.26 -7.93
CA LYS A 63 7.99 21.49 -7.90
C LYS A 63 8.73 20.41 -7.11
N LYS A 64 8.19 19.99 -5.96
CA LYS A 64 8.74 18.90 -5.14
C LYS A 64 8.72 17.58 -5.90
N ALA A 65 7.59 17.21 -6.52
CA ALA A 65 7.46 15.99 -7.29
C ALA A 65 8.49 15.92 -8.45
N ARG A 66 8.65 17.01 -9.20
CA ARG A 66 9.67 17.11 -10.27
C ARG A 66 11.09 16.95 -9.73
N SER A 67 11.38 17.51 -8.56
CA SER A 67 12.69 17.35 -7.91
C SER A 67 12.95 15.90 -7.48
N VAL A 68 11.94 15.22 -6.93
CA VAL A 68 12.03 13.79 -6.56
C VAL A 68 12.29 12.94 -7.80
N ILE A 69 11.55 13.15 -8.89
CA ILE A 69 11.76 12.39 -10.13
C ILE A 69 13.18 12.56 -10.66
N LYS A 70 13.66 13.82 -10.74
CA LYS A 70 15.00 14.10 -11.24
C LYS A 70 16.07 13.40 -10.41
N SER A 71 16.06 13.60 -9.09
CA SER A 71 17.06 13.02 -8.17
C SER A 71 17.00 11.50 -8.13
N SER A 72 15.81 10.91 -8.19
CA SER A 72 15.60 9.46 -8.20
C SER A 72 16.16 8.81 -9.47
N VAL A 73 15.89 9.39 -10.65
CA VAL A 73 16.43 8.90 -11.92
C VAL A 73 17.95 9.03 -11.96
N GLU A 74 18.50 10.15 -11.45
CA GLU A 74 19.94 10.35 -11.32
C GLU A 74 20.58 9.28 -10.41
N ARG A 75 19.98 9.01 -9.24
CA ARG A 75 20.49 8.01 -8.31
C ARG A 75 20.41 6.59 -8.86
N LEU A 76 19.32 6.19 -9.50
CA LEU A 76 19.22 4.85 -10.13
C LEU A 76 20.29 4.65 -11.21
N ARG A 77 20.55 5.67 -12.03
CA ARG A 77 21.63 5.62 -13.04
C ARG A 77 23.01 5.54 -12.41
N GLN A 78 23.21 6.21 -11.27
CA GLN A 78 24.46 6.13 -10.53
C GLN A 78 24.67 4.72 -9.97
N ILE A 79 23.66 4.15 -9.29
CA ILE A 79 23.71 2.78 -8.76
C ILE A 79 24.02 1.78 -9.87
N ALA A 80 23.33 1.87 -11.01
CA ALA A 80 23.60 0.98 -12.15
C ALA A 80 25.07 1.04 -12.61
N LYS A 81 25.65 2.25 -12.70
CA LYS A 81 27.07 2.43 -13.07
C LYS A 81 28.05 1.95 -12.00
N GLU A 82 27.68 2.07 -10.73
CA GLU A 82 28.48 1.58 -9.59
C GLU A 82 28.54 0.05 -9.57
N ILE A 83 27.46 -0.62 -10.00
CA ILE A 83 27.38 -2.08 -10.10
C ILE A 83 28.10 -2.59 -11.34
N ASP A 84 27.72 -2.11 -12.52
CA ASP A 84 28.32 -2.49 -13.79
C ASP A 84 28.25 -1.32 -14.79
N PRO A 85 29.37 -0.62 -15.05
CA PRO A 85 29.38 0.52 -15.97
C PRO A 85 29.11 0.15 -17.43
N THR A 86 29.11 -1.14 -17.77
CA THR A 86 28.81 -1.64 -19.12
C THR A 86 27.34 -1.97 -19.35
N LYS A 87 26.56 -2.12 -18.27
CA LYS A 87 25.13 -2.44 -18.32
C LYS A 87 24.24 -1.20 -18.22
N THR A 88 23.07 -1.31 -18.81
CA THR A 88 21.95 -0.38 -18.63
C THR A 88 21.26 -0.62 -17.28
N LEU A 89 20.48 0.36 -16.81
CA LEU A 89 19.65 0.20 -15.60
C LEU A 89 18.68 -0.99 -15.71
N SER A 90 18.14 -1.27 -16.90
CA SER A 90 17.23 -2.42 -17.11
C SER A 90 17.95 -3.73 -16.89
N GLU A 91 19.13 -3.91 -17.49
CA GLU A 91 19.93 -5.13 -17.37
C GLU A 91 20.36 -5.37 -15.91
N VAL A 92 20.78 -4.31 -15.20
CA VAL A 92 21.12 -4.42 -13.77
C VAL A 92 19.90 -4.83 -12.93
N LEU A 93 18.72 -4.26 -13.20
CA LEU A 93 17.49 -4.65 -12.50
C LEU A 93 17.10 -6.09 -12.82
N GLU A 94 17.21 -6.51 -14.08
CA GLU A 94 16.96 -7.88 -14.51
C GLU A 94 17.87 -8.87 -13.77
N ASP A 95 19.17 -8.58 -13.64
CA ASP A 95 20.09 -9.41 -12.87
C ASP A 95 19.64 -9.57 -11.40
N PHE A 96 19.26 -8.48 -10.74
CA PHE A 96 18.74 -8.53 -9.36
C PHE A 96 17.47 -9.37 -9.28
N TRP A 97 16.53 -9.15 -10.20
CA TRP A 97 15.28 -9.90 -10.22
C TRP A 97 15.52 -11.39 -10.41
N GLU A 98 16.41 -11.80 -11.30
CA GLU A 98 16.73 -13.21 -11.54
C GLU A 98 17.41 -13.89 -10.35
N GLN A 99 18.28 -13.16 -9.63
CA GLN A 99 19.05 -13.71 -8.51
C GLN A 99 18.26 -13.77 -7.19
N ASP A 100 17.23 -12.95 -7.04
CA ASP A 100 16.50 -12.75 -5.77
C ASP A 100 15.16 -13.51 -5.71
N LEU A 101 14.90 -14.43 -6.64
CA LEU A 101 13.63 -15.15 -6.75
C LEU A 101 13.40 -16.24 -5.67
N ILE A 102 12.16 -16.29 -5.20
CA ILE A 102 11.56 -17.34 -4.37
C ILE A 102 10.82 -18.34 -5.29
N PRO A 103 11.17 -19.64 -5.27
CA PRO A 103 10.66 -20.64 -6.22
C PRO A 103 9.16 -20.92 -6.17
N THR A 104 8.54 -20.87 -5.00
CA THR A 104 7.12 -21.21 -4.83
C THR A 104 6.36 -20.19 -4.00
N PHE A 105 5.04 -20.12 -4.18
CA PHE A 105 4.21 -19.23 -3.36
C PHE A 105 4.15 -19.69 -1.89
N GLN A 106 4.26 -21.00 -1.63
CA GLN A 106 4.37 -21.50 -0.26
C GLN A 106 5.62 -20.95 0.43
N GLU A 107 6.78 -20.97 -0.25
CA GLU A 107 8.02 -20.39 0.28
C GLU A 107 7.92 -18.86 0.43
N VAL A 108 7.20 -18.16 -0.45
CA VAL A 108 6.91 -16.72 -0.28
C VAL A 108 6.21 -16.47 1.05
N PHE A 109 5.22 -17.31 1.38
CA PHE A 109 4.43 -17.16 2.59
C PHE A 109 5.22 -17.51 3.86
N GLU A 110 6.04 -18.56 3.80
CA GLU A 110 6.96 -18.93 4.87
C GLU A 110 8.01 -17.82 5.09
N TYR A 111 8.57 -17.28 4.00
CA TYR A 111 9.51 -16.17 4.04
C TYR A 111 8.90 -14.94 4.70
N ILE A 112 7.74 -14.47 4.23
CA ILE A 112 7.06 -13.28 4.78
C ILE A 112 6.78 -13.44 6.29
N ARG A 113 6.38 -14.64 6.76
CA ARG A 113 6.18 -14.90 8.19
C ARG A 113 7.47 -14.81 8.98
N SER A 114 8.55 -15.40 8.47
CA SER A 114 9.87 -15.31 9.11
C SER A 114 10.41 -13.88 9.12
N GLU A 115 10.18 -13.14 8.03
CA GLU A 115 10.63 -11.76 7.87
C GLU A 115 9.84 -10.80 8.76
N ALA A 116 8.54 -11.06 8.99
CA ALA A 116 7.73 -10.33 9.98
C ALA A 116 8.33 -10.41 11.38
N LEU A 117 8.70 -11.63 11.81
CA LEU A 117 9.33 -11.84 13.11
C LEU A 117 10.69 -11.15 13.18
N ARG A 118 11.52 -11.28 12.13
CA ARG A 118 12.81 -10.62 12.03
C ARG A 118 12.67 -9.10 12.09
N ALA A 119 11.72 -8.52 11.37
CA ALA A 119 11.44 -7.08 11.38
C ALA A 119 11.06 -6.60 12.79
N LYS A 120 10.15 -7.32 13.45
CA LYS A 120 9.72 -7.03 14.82
C LYS A 120 10.88 -7.10 15.84
N GLU A 121 11.72 -8.12 15.74
CA GLU A 121 12.92 -8.25 16.58
C GLU A 121 13.93 -7.15 16.29
N PHE A 122 14.13 -6.82 15.02
CA PHE A 122 15.04 -5.79 14.57
C PHE A 122 14.65 -4.42 15.13
N ILE A 123 13.39 -3.99 14.96
CA ILE A 123 12.92 -2.69 15.47
C ILE A 123 13.05 -2.57 16.98
N ASN A 124 12.83 -3.67 17.72
CA ASN A 124 13.00 -3.70 19.16
C ASN A 124 14.49 -3.65 19.55
N SER A 125 15.34 -4.44 18.90
CA SER A 125 16.78 -4.49 19.20
C SER A 125 17.52 -3.19 18.88
N GLN A 126 17.10 -2.48 17.83
CA GLN A 126 17.67 -1.20 17.41
C GLN A 126 16.99 0.00 18.08
N ASN A 127 16.03 -0.22 18.99
CA ASN A 127 15.22 0.81 19.63
C ASN A 127 14.58 1.80 18.62
N ILE A 128 14.14 1.30 17.47
CA ILE A 128 13.54 2.11 16.41
C ILE A 128 12.15 2.60 16.83
N MET A 129 11.34 1.70 17.42
CA MET A 129 9.99 2.01 17.89
C MET A 129 9.59 1.12 19.05
N SER A 130 8.78 1.67 19.98
CA SER A 130 8.14 0.90 21.04
C SER A 130 6.95 0.10 20.52
N LEU A 131 6.90 -1.18 20.86
CA LEU A 131 5.82 -2.07 20.44
C LEU A 131 4.61 -1.99 21.41
N PRO A 132 3.40 -1.64 20.93
CA PRO A 132 2.19 -1.80 21.71
C PRO A 132 1.83 -3.29 21.83
N GLU A 133 0.77 -3.60 22.58
CA GLU A 133 0.15 -4.92 22.44
C GLU A 133 -0.47 -4.99 21.05
N GLU A 134 0.04 -5.89 20.22
CA GLU A 134 -0.37 -6.05 18.83
C GLU A 134 -0.40 -7.53 18.45
N LYS A 135 -1.18 -7.81 17.40
CA LYS A 135 -1.27 -9.14 16.80
C LYS A 135 -1.38 -8.96 15.29
N LEU A 136 -0.43 -9.52 14.55
CA LEU A 136 -0.49 -9.61 13.10
C LEU A 136 -0.88 -11.02 12.67
N ILE A 137 -1.86 -11.14 11.77
CA ILE A 137 -2.21 -12.37 11.08
C ILE A 137 -1.85 -12.22 9.61
N ILE A 138 -1.02 -13.12 9.10
CA ILE A 138 -0.61 -13.15 7.70
C ILE A 138 -1.42 -14.24 7.00
N VAL A 139 -2.17 -13.86 5.96
CA VAL A 139 -3.06 -14.72 5.19
C VAL A 139 -2.77 -14.62 3.70
N GLU A 140 -3.16 -15.64 2.94
CA GLU A 140 -3.24 -15.51 1.49
C GLU A 140 -4.45 -14.62 1.14
N THR A 141 -4.29 -13.73 0.15
CA THR A 141 -5.40 -12.90 -0.31
C THR A 141 -6.53 -13.78 -0.87
N PRO A 142 -7.75 -13.71 -0.31
CA PRO A 142 -8.89 -14.50 -0.80
C PRO A 142 -9.16 -14.27 -2.29
N LEU A 143 -9.53 -15.33 -3.02
CA LEU A 143 -9.72 -15.28 -4.49
C LEU A 143 -10.62 -14.12 -4.96
N TYR A 144 -11.71 -13.86 -4.24
CA TYR A 144 -12.64 -12.79 -4.59
C TYR A 144 -12.07 -11.37 -4.38
N LEU A 145 -10.94 -11.23 -3.69
CA LEU A 145 -10.24 -9.97 -3.42
C LEU A 145 -9.01 -9.75 -4.30
N ILE A 146 -8.52 -10.78 -5.00
CA ILE A 146 -7.27 -10.69 -5.77
C ILE A 146 -7.32 -9.60 -6.85
N HIS A 147 -8.48 -9.38 -7.46
CA HIS A 147 -8.65 -8.34 -8.50
C HIS A 147 -8.72 -6.93 -7.91
N THR A 148 -9.14 -6.79 -6.65
CA THR A 148 -9.18 -5.51 -5.95
C THR A 148 -7.84 -5.16 -5.30
N TYR A 149 -7.11 -6.19 -4.84
CA TYR A 149 -5.83 -6.06 -4.14
C TYR A 149 -4.73 -6.82 -4.87
N PRO A 150 -4.27 -6.29 -6.01
CA PRO A 150 -3.37 -7.01 -6.91
C PRO A 150 -1.98 -7.22 -6.32
N THR A 151 -1.55 -6.48 -5.30
CA THR A 151 -0.21 -6.61 -4.70
C THR A 151 -0.29 -7.23 -3.31
N ALA A 152 -1.00 -6.56 -2.41
CA ALA A 152 -1.27 -6.97 -1.04
C ALA A 152 -2.51 -6.22 -0.54
N PHE A 153 -3.00 -6.61 0.64
CA PHE A 153 -3.91 -5.76 1.39
C PHE A 153 -3.56 -5.77 2.87
N TYR A 154 -3.87 -4.66 3.55
CA TYR A 154 -3.83 -4.59 4.99
C TYR A 154 -5.21 -4.28 5.57
N GLY A 155 -5.69 -5.21 6.40
CA GLY A 155 -6.89 -5.07 7.21
C GLY A 155 -6.54 -4.49 8.58
N LYS A 156 -7.04 -3.27 8.86
CA LYS A 156 -6.80 -2.57 10.12
C LYS A 156 -7.33 -3.37 11.31
N PRO A 157 -6.62 -3.38 12.46
CA PRO A 157 -7.08 -4.05 13.67
C PRO A 157 -8.37 -3.38 14.16
N PRO A 158 -9.45 -4.15 14.41
CA PRO A 158 -10.72 -3.59 14.85
C PRO A 158 -10.59 -2.90 16.21
N TYR A 159 -11.15 -1.70 16.34
CA TYR A 159 -11.02 -0.88 17.55
C TYR A 159 -11.67 -1.52 18.79
N TYR A 160 -12.79 -2.23 18.60
CA TYR A 160 -13.64 -2.77 19.68
C TYR A 160 -13.60 -4.30 19.86
N SER A 161 -12.76 -5.01 19.10
CA SER A 161 -12.58 -6.46 19.32
C SER A 161 -11.67 -6.72 20.52
N ARG A 162 -11.78 -7.91 21.12
CA ARG A 162 -10.84 -8.34 22.18
C ARG A 162 -9.48 -8.71 21.60
N ASP A 163 -9.45 -9.44 20.49
CA ASP A 163 -8.21 -10.01 19.92
C ASP A 163 -7.47 -9.06 18.98
N LYS A 164 -8.15 -8.00 18.51
CA LYS A 164 -7.64 -6.90 17.64
C LYS A 164 -6.53 -7.26 16.63
N PRO A 165 -6.66 -8.33 15.81
CA PRO A 165 -5.60 -8.64 14.87
C PRO A 165 -5.60 -7.66 13.69
N GLY A 166 -4.43 -7.16 13.32
CA GLY A 166 -4.20 -6.67 11.96
C GLY A 166 -4.09 -7.86 11.00
N VAL A 167 -4.56 -7.70 9.77
CA VAL A 167 -4.53 -8.78 8.77
C VAL A 167 -3.70 -8.33 7.58
N TYR A 168 -2.56 -8.96 7.35
CA TYR A 168 -1.75 -8.74 6.16
C TYR A 168 -2.00 -9.85 5.13
N GLY A 169 -2.62 -9.49 4.02
CA GLY A 169 -2.89 -10.37 2.90
C GLY A 169 -1.78 -10.34 1.85
N VAL A 170 -1.15 -11.49 1.64
CA VAL A 170 -0.15 -11.70 0.59
C VAL A 170 -0.86 -12.22 -0.66
N THR A 171 -0.89 -11.42 -1.73
CA THR A 171 -1.60 -11.79 -2.95
C THR A 171 -0.72 -12.69 -3.84
N PRO A 172 -1.16 -13.91 -4.18
CA PRO A 172 -0.37 -14.81 -5.02
C PRO A 172 -0.11 -14.22 -6.40
N PRO A 173 1.02 -14.59 -7.03
CA PRO A 173 1.31 -14.19 -8.40
C PRO A 173 0.36 -14.89 -9.37
N GLN A 174 -0.35 -14.13 -10.21
CA GLN A 174 -1.19 -14.70 -11.28
C GLN A 174 -0.37 -15.24 -12.46
N LYS A 175 0.90 -14.81 -12.57
CA LYS A 175 1.86 -15.23 -13.60
C LYS A 175 3.17 -15.62 -12.94
N ILE A 176 3.82 -16.66 -13.44
CA ILE A 176 5.07 -17.21 -12.90
C ILE A 176 6.17 -16.12 -12.82
N ASN A 177 6.25 -15.21 -13.79
CA ASN A 177 7.30 -14.19 -13.88
C ASN A 177 6.96 -12.87 -13.14
N ASN A 178 6.07 -12.90 -12.14
CA ASN A 178 5.83 -11.70 -11.33
C ASN A 178 6.90 -11.58 -10.24
N PHE A 179 8.03 -10.98 -10.61
CA PHE A 179 9.20 -10.82 -9.73
C PHE A 179 8.88 -10.03 -8.46
N LEU A 180 8.05 -8.97 -8.54
CA LEU A 180 7.66 -8.14 -7.38
C LEU A 180 7.02 -8.95 -6.24
N LYS A 181 6.30 -10.01 -6.60
CA LYS A 181 5.60 -10.90 -5.64
C LYS A 181 6.42 -12.11 -5.21
N ARG A 182 7.63 -12.25 -5.75
CA ARG A 182 8.46 -13.45 -5.59
C ARG A 182 9.92 -13.12 -5.33
N SER A 183 10.28 -11.87 -5.06
CA SER A 183 11.66 -11.49 -4.72
C SER A 183 11.79 -11.34 -3.22
N TYR A 184 12.84 -11.88 -2.60
CA TYR A 184 13.07 -11.73 -1.16
C TYR A 184 13.13 -10.25 -0.77
N THR A 185 13.89 -9.46 -1.50
CA THR A 185 14.10 -8.03 -1.24
C THR A 185 12.82 -7.22 -1.43
N SER A 186 12.06 -7.48 -2.50
CA SER A 186 10.76 -6.83 -2.74
C SER A 186 9.74 -7.18 -1.68
N LEU A 187 9.66 -8.44 -1.28
CA LEU A 187 8.77 -8.90 -0.22
C LEU A 187 9.18 -8.35 1.16
N SER A 188 10.48 -8.23 1.43
CA SER A 188 11.02 -7.59 2.64
C SER A 188 10.61 -6.11 2.72
N ASN A 189 10.76 -5.36 1.62
CA ASN A 189 10.38 -3.94 1.57
C ASN A 189 8.85 -3.76 1.68
N LEU A 190 8.07 -4.60 1.00
CA LEU A 190 6.60 -4.57 1.12
C LEU A 190 6.13 -4.92 2.54
N LEU A 191 6.81 -5.86 3.21
CA LEU A 191 6.53 -6.19 4.60
C LEU A 191 6.83 -5.00 5.54
N VAL A 192 7.89 -4.24 5.28
CA VAL A 192 8.16 -3.00 6.03
C VAL A 192 7.00 -2.01 5.88
N HIS A 193 6.49 -1.85 4.67
CA HIS A 193 5.36 -0.96 4.37
C HIS A 193 4.05 -1.40 5.06
N GLU A 194 3.68 -2.67 4.89
CA GLU A 194 2.37 -3.19 5.33
C GLU A 194 2.35 -3.58 6.82
N ALA A 195 3.50 -4.00 7.36
CA ALA A 195 3.60 -4.54 8.71
C ALA A 195 4.50 -3.71 9.63
N TYR A 196 5.79 -4.05 9.74
CA TYR A 196 6.67 -3.52 10.76
C TYR A 196 7.83 -2.73 10.15
N PRO A 197 8.02 -1.44 10.50
CA PRO A 197 7.21 -0.59 11.39
C PRO A 197 6.09 0.21 10.68
N GLY A 198 5.68 -0.17 9.46
CA GLY A 198 4.69 0.54 8.65
C GLY A 198 3.25 0.47 9.17
N HIS A 199 2.30 0.18 8.27
CA HIS A 199 0.86 0.30 8.55
C HIS A 199 0.42 -0.45 9.79
N HIS A 200 0.85 -1.71 9.96
CA HIS A 200 0.40 -2.49 11.10
C HIS A 200 0.72 -1.83 12.43
N LEU A 201 1.96 -1.37 12.58
CA LEU A 201 2.41 -0.75 13.81
C LEU A 201 1.78 0.64 14.01
N ASP A 202 1.60 1.44 12.96
CA ASP A 202 0.87 2.71 13.04
C ASP A 202 -0.57 2.50 13.54
N PHE A 203 -1.33 1.58 12.93
CA PHE A 203 -2.69 1.31 13.37
C PHE A 203 -2.75 0.68 14.76
N ALA A 204 -1.82 -0.21 15.13
CA ALA A 204 -1.77 -0.75 16.48
C ALA A 204 -1.49 0.33 17.54
N CYS A 205 -0.60 1.27 17.23
CA CYS A 205 -0.34 2.44 18.07
C CYS A 205 -1.57 3.35 18.18
N ASN A 206 -2.24 3.64 17.06
CA ASN A 206 -3.48 4.41 17.07
C ASN A 206 -4.56 3.74 17.94
N ASN A 207 -4.73 2.42 17.85
CA ASN A 207 -5.69 1.68 18.70
C ASN A 207 -5.38 1.75 20.20
N LYS A 208 -4.10 1.89 20.57
CA LYS A 208 -3.67 1.96 21.97
C LYS A 208 -3.73 3.38 22.53
N PHE A 209 -3.34 4.37 21.75
CA PHE A 209 -3.04 5.72 22.25
C PHE A 209 -4.03 6.79 21.80
N ALA A 210 -4.82 6.57 20.74
CA ALA A 210 -5.76 7.58 20.28
C ALA A 210 -7.00 7.67 21.19
N PRO A 211 -7.56 8.88 21.39
CA PRO A 211 -8.82 9.03 22.13
C PRO A 211 -9.98 8.38 21.36
N PRO A 212 -11.01 7.84 22.05
CA PRO A 212 -12.14 7.18 21.42
C PRO A 212 -12.85 8.03 20.36
N SER A 213 -12.90 9.35 20.56
CA SER A 213 -13.49 10.28 19.58
C SER A 213 -12.76 10.29 18.24
N ARG A 214 -11.43 10.15 18.23
CA ARG A 214 -10.63 10.08 17.00
C ARG A 214 -10.85 8.76 16.27
N LEU A 215 -10.91 7.66 17.01
CA LEU A 215 -11.16 6.33 16.45
C LEU A 215 -12.57 6.24 15.86
N LEU A 216 -13.58 6.70 16.60
CA LEU A 216 -14.95 6.80 16.14
C LEU A 216 -15.08 7.72 14.92
N PHE A 217 -14.35 8.82 14.88
CA PHE A 217 -14.41 9.73 13.73
C PHE A 217 -13.86 9.07 12.45
N SER A 218 -12.70 8.41 12.53
CA SER A 218 -12.12 7.65 11.41
C SER A 218 -13.08 6.53 10.97
N ASP A 219 -13.64 5.77 11.91
CA ASP A 219 -14.60 4.69 11.61
C ASP A 219 -15.91 5.19 10.98
N ILE A 220 -16.56 6.17 11.62
CA ILE A 220 -17.92 6.61 11.25
C ILE A 220 -17.87 7.41 9.96
N TYR A 221 -16.92 8.32 9.83
CA TYR A 221 -16.87 9.21 8.67
C TYR A 221 -16.02 8.64 7.53
N ARG A 222 -15.28 7.55 7.77
CA ARG A 222 -14.35 6.94 6.80
C ARG A 222 -13.35 7.98 6.26
N ILE A 223 -12.98 8.94 7.10
CA ILE A 223 -12.01 9.99 6.78
C ILE A 223 -10.69 9.58 7.42
N ASP A 224 -9.88 8.89 6.62
CA ASP A 224 -8.50 8.59 6.97
C ASP A 224 -7.56 9.62 6.33
N PRO A 225 -6.55 10.12 7.07
CA PRO A 225 -5.52 11.00 6.52
C PRO A 225 -4.54 10.15 5.68
N PHE A 226 -4.96 9.77 4.47
CA PHE A 226 -4.20 8.92 3.55
C PHE A 226 -2.76 9.40 3.37
N GLU A 227 -2.56 10.71 3.30
CA GLU A 227 -1.24 11.33 3.13
C GLU A 227 -0.30 11.03 4.31
N THR A 228 -0.84 10.92 5.53
CA THR A 228 -0.06 10.56 6.73
C THR A 228 0.14 9.04 6.82
N ILE A 229 -0.86 8.25 6.47
CA ILE A 229 -0.81 6.78 6.54
C ILE A 229 0.18 6.21 5.52
N GLU A 230 0.04 6.59 4.26
CA GLU A 230 0.95 6.16 3.18
C GLU A 230 2.33 6.80 3.34
N GLY A 231 2.36 8.09 3.71
CA GLY A 231 3.61 8.79 3.99
C GLY A 231 4.41 8.15 5.13
N TRP A 232 3.74 7.63 6.17
CA TRP A 232 4.37 6.87 7.24
C TRP A 232 4.99 5.57 6.74
N ALA A 233 4.25 4.79 5.95
CA ALA A 233 4.75 3.52 5.43
C ALA A 233 5.95 3.71 4.49
N GLN A 234 5.89 4.69 3.59
CA GLN A 234 7.03 5.05 2.72
C GLN A 234 8.23 5.59 3.51
N TYR A 235 8.00 6.38 4.56
CA TYR A 235 9.06 6.79 5.48
C TYR A 235 9.72 5.58 6.16
N CYS A 236 8.93 4.58 6.54
CA CYS A 236 9.43 3.36 7.18
C CYS A 236 10.31 2.52 6.24
N GLU A 237 10.00 2.46 4.94
CA GLU A 237 10.86 1.81 3.94
C GLU A 237 12.27 2.45 3.95
N GLU A 238 12.34 3.78 3.83
CA GLU A 238 13.61 4.50 3.90
C GLU A 238 14.32 4.35 5.25
N LEU A 239 13.57 4.36 6.35
CA LEU A 239 14.10 4.24 7.70
C LEU A 239 14.76 2.86 7.87
N MET A 240 14.06 1.78 7.55
CA MET A 240 14.55 0.42 7.71
C MET A 240 15.76 0.15 6.80
N LEU A 241 15.77 0.71 5.59
CA LEU A 241 16.95 0.72 4.72
C LEU A 241 18.15 1.40 5.40
N LYS A 242 17.98 2.62 5.92
CA LYS A 242 19.06 3.38 6.58
C LYS A 242 19.57 2.71 7.86
N GLN A 243 18.72 1.94 8.55
CA GLN A 243 19.10 1.18 9.74
C GLN A 243 19.81 -0.13 9.41
N GLY A 244 19.88 -0.54 8.14
CA GLY A 244 20.56 -1.77 7.72
C GLY A 244 19.71 -3.02 7.90
N PHE A 245 18.38 -2.91 7.79
CA PHE A 245 17.48 -4.05 7.93
C PHE A 245 17.56 -5.04 6.77
N HIS A 246 17.70 -4.56 5.53
CA HIS A 246 17.63 -5.42 4.34
C HIS A 246 18.92 -6.20 4.11
N LYS A 247 18.78 -7.46 3.66
CA LYS A 247 19.91 -8.33 3.32
C LYS A 247 20.67 -7.82 2.10
N ASP A 248 19.94 -7.39 1.08
CA ASP A 248 20.49 -6.68 -0.08
C ASP A 248 20.11 -5.19 0.01
N PRO A 249 20.97 -4.34 0.62
CA PRO A 249 20.66 -2.93 0.78
C PRO A 249 20.66 -2.17 -0.55
N ILE A 250 21.42 -2.61 -1.56
CA ILE A 250 21.46 -1.92 -2.85
C ILE A 250 20.17 -2.17 -3.60
N PHE A 251 19.71 -3.42 -3.67
CA PHE A 251 18.46 -3.72 -4.32
C PHE A 251 17.27 -3.09 -3.60
N ALA A 252 17.27 -3.12 -2.26
CA ALA A 252 16.26 -2.43 -1.46
C ALA A 252 16.26 -0.90 -1.68
N GLU A 253 17.42 -0.27 -1.84
CA GLU A 253 17.52 1.14 -2.22
C GLU A 253 16.88 1.40 -3.59
N MET A 254 17.17 0.57 -4.60
CA MET A 254 16.55 0.70 -5.93
C MET A 254 15.02 0.56 -5.87
N LEU A 255 14.50 -0.38 -5.08
CA LEU A 255 13.05 -0.56 -4.90
C LEU A 255 12.39 0.62 -4.17
N THR A 256 13.05 1.14 -3.13
CA THR A 256 12.59 2.34 -2.41
C THR A 256 12.53 3.55 -3.36
N ILE A 257 13.56 3.75 -4.20
CA ILE A 257 13.57 4.83 -5.20
C ILE A 257 12.47 4.62 -6.26
N ALA A 258 12.22 3.38 -6.69
CA ALA A 258 11.14 3.07 -7.62
C ALA A 258 9.75 3.39 -7.03
N SER A 259 9.54 3.11 -5.74
CA SER A 259 8.32 3.48 -4.99
C SER A 259 8.14 5.00 -4.95
N GLN A 260 9.20 5.74 -4.61
CA GLN A 260 9.20 7.22 -4.61
C GLN A 260 8.93 7.82 -6.00
N LEU A 261 9.51 7.25 -7.05
CA LEU A 261 9.24 7.64 -8.44
C LEU A 261 7.77 7.46 -8.80
N SER A 262 7.19 6.31 -8.47
CA SER A 262 5.77 6.05 -8.71
C SER A 262 4.88 7.08 -7.98
N SER A 263 5.15 7.35 -6.70
CA SER A 263 4.41 8.37 -5.94
C SER A 263 4.55 9.77 -6.55
N ALA A 264 5.76 10.18 -6.93
CA ALA A 264 5.99 11.49 -7.54
C ALA A 264 5.34 11.63 -8.92
N LEU A 265 5.27 10.56 -9.71
CA LEU A 265 4.55 10.55 -10.98
C LEU A 265 3.04 10.70 -10.76
N LYS A 266 2.46 10.01 -9.76
CA LYS A 266 1.05 10.18 -9.38
C LYS A 266 0.74 11.64 -9.04
N VAL A 267 1.61 12.31 -8.30
CA VAL A 267 1.47 13.74 -7.95
C VAL A 267 1.54 14.68 -9.17
N ILE A 268 2.20 14.29 -10.27
CA ILE A 268 2.22 15.10 -11.50
C ILE A 268 0.98 14.85 -12.36
N LEU A 269 0.43 13.64 -12.30
CA LEU A 269 -0.74 13.23 -13.07
C LEU A 269 -2.05 13.71 -12.44
N ASP A 270 -2.10 13.74 -11.10
CA ASP A 270 -3.20 14.33 -10.30
C ASP A 270 -3.20 15.87 -10.41
#